data_AF-A0A5M3ZBE2-F1
#
_entry.id   AF-A0A5M3ZBE2-F1
#
_cell.length_a   1.000
_cell.length_b   1.000
_cell.length_c   1.000
_cell.angle_alpha   90.00
_cell.angle_beta   90.00
_cell.angle_gamma   90.00
#
_symmetry.space_group_name_H-M   'P 1'
#
loop_
_entity.id
_entity.type
_entity.pdbx_description
1 polymer ?
#
loop_
_entity_poly.entity_id
_entity_poly.type
_entity_poly.pdbx_seq_one_letter_code
_entity_poly.pdbx_strand_id
1 'polypeptide(L)'
;MQSLLACCAFEYPAHDAYAQQYFQRLAETLYVQAVAGLRRSLESTGRMAPTTAVPRTVLLLCIFERTRPLPSSAVGTHLSGLAQLVQSEVTKATSNEALSPQEQLMRRVTLEAFIFHAATSVSFQPLPDQDPNVELALTLAEHALQGVFSRGTPNHSDSPVLGVPPRLFLDIREISLMHMKHDEEYNPIHYLRLLSDIEAIEKELLANCNSDPNGPISVDLTVPAINRLATYGPRPCASDTFLLGPQLYLVSAKILLTDMSQRYNHMCSYDMHELVREGMRLVDQLQPSVDYYAEYYSWPIHVLARFVSSQHGRDLLLAKVQEFWEETSFRGADE
;
A
#
# COMPACT_ATOMS: atom_id res chain seq x y z
N MET A 1 -1.01 -1.56 21.59
CA MET A 1 -0.23 -0.39 22.07
C MET A 1 1.25 -0.59 21.81
N GLN A 2 1.90 -1.63 22.36
CA GLN A 2 3.34 -1.87 22.14
C GLN A 2 3.73 -1.94 20.66
N SER A 3 2.94 -2.59 19.80
CA SER A 3 3.20 -2.63 18.35
C SER A 3 3.15 -1.25 17.69
N LEU A 4 2.22 -0.39 18.12
CA LEU A 4 2.13 1.00 17.64
C LEU A 4 3.34 1.81 18.09
N LEU A 5 3.70 1.72 19.38
CA LEU A 5 4.86 2.41 19.93
C LEU A 5 6.17 1.92 19.30
N ALA A 6 6.25 0.64 18.91
CA ALA A 6 7.40 0.12 18.18
C ALA A 6 7.55 0.83 16.82
N CYS A 7 6.46 0.98 16.07
CA CYS A 7 6.46 1.75 14.81
C CYS A 7 6.82 3.22 15.07
N CYS A 8 6.19 3.87 16.04
CA CYS A 8 6.48 5.27 16.36
C CYS A 8 7.93 5.50 16.80
N ALA A 9 8.52 4.59 17.58
CA ALA A 9 9.91 4.68 17.99
C ALA A 9 10.86 4.42 16.81
N PHE A 10 10.48 3.56 15.86
CA PHE A 10 11.29 3.33 14.67
C PHE A 10 11.33 4.55 13.75
N GLU A 11 10.17 5.18 13.54
CA GLU A 11 10.00 6.38 12.70
C GLU A 11 10.33 7.69 13.42
N TYR A 12 10.87 7.64 14.65
CA TYR A 12 11.10 8.86 15.42
C TYR A 12 12.24 9.69 14.80
N PRO A 13 12.01 10.98 14.49
CA PRO A 13 13.01 11.85 13.85
C PRO A 13 14.08 12.27 14.87
N ALA A 14 15.12 11.45 15.04
CA ALA A 14 16.22 11.75 15.95
C ALA A 14 17.36 12.51 15.25
N HIS A 15 17.80 13.64 15.83
CA HIS A 15 18.78 14.54 15.21
C HIS A 15 20.25 14.24 15.54
N ASP A 16 20.49 13.36 16.51
CA ASP A 16 21.82 12.92 16.89
C ASP A 16 21.91 11.40 16.95
N ALA A 17 23.13 10.88 16.76
CA ALA A 17 23.38 9.44 16.70
C ALA A 17 23.01 8.70 18.00
N TYR A 18 23.06 9.38 19.14
CA TYR A 18 22.69 8.78 20.43
C TYR A 18 21.18 8.60 20.54
N ALA A 19 20.41 9.65 20.25
CA ALA A 19 18.95 9.59 20.22
C ALA A 19 18.46 8.56 19.18
N GLN A 20 19.06 8.54 17.99
CA GLN A 20 18.71 7.58 16.94
C GLN A 20 18.93 6.14 17.42
N GLN A 21 20.09 5.86 18.04
CA GLN A 21 20.36 4.54 18.59
C GLN A 21 19.43 4.16 19.75
N TYR A 22 19.07 5.13 20.59
CA TYR A 22 18.12 4.93 21.69
C TYR A 22 16.74 4.51 21.16
N PHE A 23 16.19 5.26 20.21
CA PHE A 23 14.87 5.01 19.64
C PHE A 23 14.82 3.70 18.85
N GLN A 24 15.88 3.36 18.11
CA GLN A 24 15.99 2.05 17.47
C GLN A 24 15.93 0.89 18.48
N ARG A 25 16.70 0.95 19.58
CA ARG A 25 16.66 -0.08 20.63
C ARG A 25 15.32 -0.14 21.35
N LEU A 26 14.69 1.01 21.57
CA LEU A 26 13.36 1.09 22.17
C LEU A 26 12.33 0.43 21.25
N ALA A 27 12.39 0.70 19.95
CA ALA A 27 11.52 0.12 18.94
C ALA A 27 11.62 -1.42 18.90
N GLU A 28 12.84 -1.96 18.90
CA GLU A 28 13.09 -3.40 18.97
C GLU A 28 12.55 -4.02 20.28
N THR A 29 12.75 -3.35 21.41
CA THR A 29 12.25 -3.82 22.71
C THR A 29 10.72 -3.87 22.71
N LEU A 30 10.07 -2.82 22.22
CA LEU A 30 8.62 -2.73 22.13
C LEU A 30 8.04 -3.75 21.14
N TYR A 31 8.73 -4.01 20.04
CA TYR A 31 8.37 -5.06 19.08
C TYR A 31 8.37 -6.44 19.75
N VAL A 32 9.44 -6.81 20.45
CA VAL A 32 9.54 -8.09 21.17
C VAL A 32 8.43 -8.23 22.21
N GLN A 33 8.16 -7.15 22.96
CA GLN A 33 7.08 -7.13 23.94
C GLN A 33 5.70 -7.30 23.28
N ALA A 34 5.47 -6.65 22.13
CA ALA A 34 4.22 -6.77 21.38
C ALA A 34 4.00 -8.20 20.89
N VAL A 35 5.03 -8.86 20.35
CA VAL A 35 4.96 -10.28 19.94
C VAL A 35 4.67 -11.18 21.15
N ALA A 36 5.35 -10.97 22.27
CA ALA A 36 5.12 -11.75 23.49
C ALA A 36 3.71 -11.51 24.08
N GLY A 37 3.19 -10.29 23.99
CA GLY A 37 1.81 -9.95 24.36
C GLY A 37 0.78 -10.61 23.44
N LEU A 38 1.02 -10.57 22.13
CA LEU A 38 0.17 -11.21 21.13
C LEU A 38 0.07 -12.72 21.36
N ARG A 39 1.20 -13.41 21.56
CA ARG A 39 1.22 -14.86 21.85
C ARG A 39 0.39 -15.20 23.08
N ARG A 40 0.61 -14.51 24.20
CA ARG A 40 -0.19 -14.68 25.43
C ARG A 40 -1.67 -14.42 25.19
N SER A 41 -2.02 -13.41 24.41
CA SER A 41 -3.41 -13.10 24.06
C SER A 41 -4.04 -14.27 23.30
N LEU A 42 -3.35 -14.81 22.29
CA LEU A 42 -3.81 -15.93 21.48
C LEU A 42 -3.94 -17.24 22.29
N GLU A 43 -3.00 -17.50 23.19
CA GLU A 43 -3.03 -18.66 24.10
C GLU A 43 -4.16 -18.57 25.14
N SER A 44 -4.47 -17.35 25.61
CA SER A 44 -5.55 -17.11 26.58
C SER A 44 -6.96 -17.17 25.97
N THR A 45 -7.08 -17.10 24.64
CA THR A 45 -8.37 -17.06 23.93
C THR A 45 -9.01 -18.45 23.80
N GLY A 46 -9.54 -18.93 24.93
CA GLY A 46 -10.86 -19.58 24.96
C GLY A 46 -12.01 -18.57 25.08
N ARG A 47 -11.72 -17.28 25.33
CA ARG A 47 -12.69 -16.18 25.41
C ARG A 47 -12.12 -14.87 24.84
N MET A 48 -12.79 -14.34 23.83
CA MET A 48 -12.87 -12.94 23.38
C MET A 48 -11.74 -11.98 23.81
N ALA A 49 -10.60 -12.03 23.11
CA ALA A 49 -9.89 -10.78 22.83
C ALA A 49 -10.82 -9.90 21.97
N PRO A 50 -10.80 -8.56 22.10
CA PRO A 50 -11.54 -7.68 21.19
C PRO A 50 -11.19 -8.09 19.76
N THR A 51 -12.18 -8.55 19.00
CA THR A 51 -12.02 -9.24 17.71
C THR A 51 -11.08 -8.49 16.77
N THR A 52 -11.11 -7.16 16.85
CA THR A 52 -10.37 -6.25 15.97
C THR A 52 -8.98 -5.83 16.47
N ALA A 53 -8.59 -6.10 17.72
CA ALA A 53 -7.30 -5.66 18.27
C ALA A 53 -6.14 -6.56 17.80
N VAL A 54 -6.41 -7.85 17.62
CA VAL A 54 -5.42 -8.85 17.19
C VAL A 54 -5.00 -8.60 15.73
N PRO A 55 -5.92 -8.48 14.74
CA PRO A 55 -5.54 -8.15 13.37
C PRO A 55 -4.72 -6.87 13.25
N ARG A 56 -5.12 -5.81 13.95
CA ARG A 56 -4.38 -4.53 13.96
C ARG A 56 -2.99 -4.66 14.56
N THR A 57 -2.84 -5.48 15.60
CA THR A 57 -1.53 -5.73 16.20
C THR A 57 -0.61 -6.44 15.20
N VAL A 58 -1.10 -7.49 14.54
CA VAL A 58 -0.33 -8.22 13.52
C VAL A 58 0.01 -7.32 12.33
N LEU A 59 -0.92 -6.48 11.89
CA LEU A 59 -0.70 -5.50 10.83
C LEU A 59 0.44 -4.52 11.18
N LEU A 60 0.42 -3.95 12.39
CA LEU A 60 1.49 -3.05 12.86
C LEU A 60 2.85 -3.76 12.95
N LEU A 61 2.87 -5.03 13.35
CA LEU A 61 4.10 -5.83 13.33
C LEU A 61 4.60 -6.10 11.90
N CYS A 62 3.68 -6.28 10.94
CA CYS A 62 4.02 -6.39 9.52
C CYS A 62 4.64 -5.10 8.99
N ILE A 63 4.04 -3.94 9.30
CA ILE A 63 4.56 -2.61 8.96
C ILE A 63 5.97 -2.44 9.53
N PHE A 64 6.14 -2.68 10.84
CA PHE A 64 7.44 -2.58 11.49
C PHE A 64 8.52 -3.44 10.82
N GLU A 65 8.20 -4.66 10.41
CA GLU A 65 9.18 -5.53 9.75
C GLU A 65 9.49 -5.10 8.32
N ARG A 66 8.58 -4.38 7.66
CA ARG A 66 8.77 -3.84 6.31
C ARG A 66 9.59 -2.54 6.29
N THR A 67 9.57 -1.76 7.38
CA THR A 67 10.38 -0.54 7.48
C THR A 67 11.85 -0.82 7.77
N ARG A 68 12.22 -2.08 8.05
CA ARG A 68 13.61 -2.45 8.32
C ARG A 68 14.47 -2.39 7.04
N PRO A 69 15.75 -2.00 7.14
CA PRO A 69 16.64 -1.89 5.98
C PRO A 69 16.91 -3.23 5.27
N LEU A 70 16.73 -4.35 5.96
CA LEU A 70 17.00 -5.69 5.46
C LEU A 70 15.69 -6.47 5.34
N PRO A 71 15.52 -7.28 4.28
CA PRO A 71 14.37 -8.16 4.14
C PRO A 71 14.20 -9.06 5.37
N SER A 72 12.98 -9.10 5.91
CA SER A 72 12.64 -9.86 7.11
C SER A 72 11.63 -10.96 6.81
N SER A 73 12.01 -12.23 7.07
CA SER A 73 11.10 -13.38 6.94
C SER A 73 9.87 -13.30 7.86
N ALA A 74 9.91 -12.42 8.87
CA ALA A 74 8.78 -12.16 9.76
C ALA A 74 7.60 -11.49 9.04
N VAL A 75 7.84 -10.73 7.97
CA VAL A 75 6.74 -10.12 7.17
C VAL A 75 5.81 -11.20 6.62
N GLY A 76 6.37 -12.26 6.02
CA GLY A 76 5.59 -13.40 5.54
C GLY A 76 4.80 -14.07 6.67
N THR A 77 5.45 -14.28 7.82
CA THR A 77 4.79 -14.87 9.01
C THR A 77 3.61 -14.02 9.49
N HIS A 78 3.78 -12.70 9.55
CA HIS A 78 2.72 -11.78 9.96
C HIS A 78 1.59 -11.71 8.92
N LEU A 79 1.91 -11.70 7.63
CA LEU A 79 0.90 -11.73 6.56
C LEU A 79 0.08 -13.02 6.59
N SER A 80 0.71 -14.19 6.75
CA SER A 80 0.01 -15.48 6.90
C SER A 80 -0.88 -15.50 8.15
N GLY A 81 -0.38 -14.97 9.28
CA GLY A 81 -1.18 -14.83 10.51
C GLY A 81 -2.37 -13.90 10.32
N LEU A 82 -2.17 -12.76 9.65
CA LEU A 82 -3.22 -11.80 9.34
C LEU A 82 -4.26 -12.39 8.38
N ALA A 83 -3.84 -13.18 7.39
CA ALA A 83 -4.73 -13.87 6.46
C ALA A 83 -5.69 -14.82 7.21
N GLN A 84 -5.20 -15.61 8.17
CA GLN A 84 -6.05 -16.47 9.00
C GLN A 84 -7.06 -15.68 9.83
N LEU A 85 -6.66 -14.51 10.34
CA LEU A 85 -7.54 -13.63 11.10
C LEU A 85 -8.63 -13.02 10.21
N VAL A 86 -8.27 -12.53 9.03
CA VAL A 86 -9.22 -12.00 8.03
C VAL A 86 -10.25 -13.07 7.65
N GLN A 87 -9.80 -14.30 7.36
CA GLN A 87 -10.70 -15.42 7.08
C GLN A 87 -11.66 -15.69 8.24
N SER A 88 -11.15 -15.71 9.47
CA SER A 88 -11.97 -15.91 10.68
C SER A 88 -13.00 -14.80 10.87
N GLU A 89 -12.60 -13.53 10.70
CA GLU A 89 -13.48 -12.38 10.85
C GLU A 89 -14.57 -12.34 9.78
N VAL A 90 -14.22 -12.56 8.51
CA VAL A 90 -15.20 -12.57 7.40
C VAL A 90 -16.20 -13.72 7.58
N THR A 91 -15.75 -14.89 8.05
CA THR A 91 -16.64 -16.01 8.35
C THR A 91 -17.59 -15.68 9.51
N LYS A 92 -17.09 -15.06 10.58
CA LYS A 92 -17.88 -14.68 11.76
C LYS A 92 -18.88 -13.55 11.48
N ALA A 93 -18.56 -12.63 10.57
CA ALA A 93 -19.44 -11.51 10.20
C ALA A 93 -20.76 -11.96 9.53
N THR A 94 -20.90 -13.24 9.18
CA THR A 94 -22.18 -13.84 8.77
C THR A 94 -23.15 -14.06 9.93
N SER A 95 -22.68 -13.95 11.18
CA SER A 95 -23.53 -13.90 12.36
C SER A 95 -24.04 -12.46 12.57
N ASN A 96 -25.36 -12.31 12.73
CA ASN A 96 -26.14 -11.07 12.65
C ASN A 96 -25.85 -9.96 13.70
N GLU A 97 -24.66 -9.90 14.30
CA GLU A 97 -24.29 -8.80 15.20
C GLU A 97 -23.84 -7.57 14.40
N ALA A 98 -24.63 -6.48 14.50
CA ALA A 98 -24.30 -5.23 13.87
C ALA A 98 -23.08 -4.57 14.56
N LEU A 99 -21.99 -4.40 13.81
CA LEU A 99 -20.79 -3.70 14.27
C LEU A 99 -21.09 -2.22 14.52
N SER A 100 -20.48 -1.64 15.55
CA SER A 100 -20.51 -0.18 15.76
C SER A 100 -19.81 0.58 14.61
N PRO A 101 -20.12 1.86 14.37
CA PRO A 101 -19.47 2.65 13.32
C PRO A 101 -17.93 2.68 13.42
N GLN A 102 -17.40 2.74 14.65
CA GLN A 102 -15.96 2.72 14.89
C GLN A 102 -15.34 1.36 14.53
N GLU A 103 -16.02 0.26 14.85
CA GLU A 103 -15.56 -1.08 14.48
C GLU A 103 -15.61 -1.31 12.97
N GLN A 104 -16.63 -0.79 12.29
CA GLN A 104 -16.72 -0.83 10.82
C GLN A 104 -15.58 -0.05 10.17
N LEU A 105 -15.30 1.17 10.63
CA LEU A 105 -14.19 1.98 10.12
C LEU A 105 -12.85 1.26 10.31
N MET A 106 -12.62 0.72 11.50
CA MET A 106 -11.36 0.03 11.78
C MET A 106 -11.24 -1.30 11.05
N ARG A 107 -12.35 -2.00 10.81
CA ARG A 107 -12.38 -3.19 9.96
C ARG A 107 -11.99 -2.80 8.53
N ARG A 108 -12.56 -1.72 7.99
CA ARG A 108 -12.19 -1.17 6.68
C ARG A 108 -10.69 -0.89 6.59
N VAL A 109 -10.14 -0.10 7.53
CA VAL A 109 -8.70 0.22 7.58
C VAL A 109 -7.84 -1.06 7.60
N THR A 110 -8.23 -2.04 8.41
CA THR A 110 -7.49 -3.30 8.55
C THR A 110 -7.49 -4.11 7.24
N LEU A 111 -8.64 -4.22 6.58
CA LEU A 111 -8.77 -4.97 5.31
C LEU A 111 -8.01 -4.26 4.18
N GLU A 112 -8.17 -2.94 4.08
CA GLU A 112 -7.45 -2.15 3.08
C GLU A 112 -5.93 -2.24 3.28
N ALA A 113 -5.45 -2.11 4.51
CA ALA A 113 -4.03 -2.26 4.83
C ALA A 113 -3.51 -3.68 4.58
N PHE A 114 -4.30 -4.71 4.91
CA PHE A 114 -3.95 -6.08 4.58
C PHE A 114 -3.75 -6.27 3.08
N ILE A 115 -4.68 -5.78 2.25
CA ILE A 115 -4.58 -5.84 0.79
C ILE A 115 -3.32 -5.11 0.31
N PHE A 116 -3.12 -3.88 0.76
CA PHE A 116 -1.95 -3.06 0.40
C PHE A 116 -0.63 -3.77 0.72
N HIS A 117 -0.46 -4.24 1.97
CA HIS A 117 0.81 -4.84 2.39
C HIS A 117 1.01 -6.24 1.79
N ALA A 118 -0.03 -7.05 1.63
CA ALA A 118 0.09 -8.34 0.96
C ALA A 118 0.47 -8.18 -0.53
N ALA A 119 -0.10 -7.18 -1.21
CA ALA A 119 0.18 -6.92 -2.61
C ALA A 119 1.60 -6.40 -2.86
N THR A 120 2.03 -5.42 -2.06
CA THR A 120 3.31 -4.73 -2.28
C THR A 120 4.51 -5.46 -1.69
N SER A 121 4.31 -6.46 -0.82
CA SER A 121 5.42 -7.24 -0.23
C SER A 121 6.13 -8.16 -1.22
N VAL A 122 5.48 -8.53 -2.34
CA VAL A 122 5.99 -9.53 -3.29
C VAL A 122 7.35 -9.17 -3.86
N SER A 123 7.52 -7.91 -4.27
CA SER A 123 8.76 -7.46 -4.93
C SER A 123 9.94 -7.33 -3.97
N PHE A 124 9.69 -7.25 -2.66
CA PHE A 124 10.74 -7.06 -1.65
C PHE A 124 11.10 -8.34 -0.91
N GLN A 125 10.33 -9.41 -1.11
CA GLN A 125 10.56 -10.69 -0.45
C GLN A 125 10.27 -11.85 -1.41
N PRO A 126 11.26 -12.72 -1.71
CA PRO A 126 10.96 -14.02 -2.28
C PRO A 126 10.25 -14.84 -1.20
N LEU A 127 8.93 -14.65 -1.08
CA LEU A 127 8.10 -15.48 -0.23
C LEU A 127 8.19 -16.93 -0.76
N PRO A 128 8.44 -17.92 0.11
CA PRO A 128 8.43 -19.32 -0.28
C PRO A 128 7.01 -19.70 -0.66
N ASP A 129 6.80 -19.93 -1.96
CA ASP A 129 5.52 -20.28 -2.58
C ASP A 129 4.35 -19.32 -2.30
N GLN A 130 3.33 -19.37 -3.16
CA GLN A 130 2.08 -18.66 -2.89
C GLN A 130 1.45 -19.31 -1.65
N ASP A 131 1.40 -18.62 -0.51
CA ASP A 131 0.62 -19.09 0.61
C ASP A 131 -0.87 -19.03 0.20
N PRO A 132 -1.54 -20.18 -0.01
CA PRO A 132 -2.91 -20.21 -0.49
C PRO A 132 -3.87 -19.52 0.50
N ASN A 133 -3.49 -19.42 1.78
CA ASN A 133 -4.27 -18.71 2.78
C ASN A 133 -4.28 -17.20 2.54
N VAL A 134 -3.16 -16.64 2.05
CA VAL A 134 -3.06 -15.22 1.72
C VAL A 134 -3.92 -14.90 0.50
N GLU A 135 -3.90 -15.72 -0.55
CA GLU A 135 -4.74 -15.53 -1.75
C GLU A 135 -6.24 -15.61 -1.43
N LEU A 136 -6.64 -16.60 -0.63
CA LEU A 136 -8.02 -16.72 -0.18
C LEU A 136 -8.43 -15.51 0.66
N ALA A 137 -7.58 -15.08 1.60
CA ALA A 137 -7.86 -13.93 2.45
C ALA A 137 -7.96 -12.63 1.65
N LEU A 138 -7.14 -12.45 0.61
CA LEU A 138 -7.21 -11.29 -0.29
C LEU A 138 -8.57 -11.22 -1.00
N THR A 139 -9.01 -12.35 -1.56
CA THR A 139 -10.33 -12.44 -2.22
C THR A 139 -11.46 -12.14 -1.24
N LEU A 140 -11.39 -12.68 -0.02
CA LEU A 140 -12.37 -12.40 1.03
C LEU A 140 -12.37 -10.94 1.49
N ALA A 141 -11.19 -10.32 1.58
CA ALA A 141 -11.05 -8.91 1.94
C ALA A 141 -11.61 -8.00 0.84
N GLU A 142 -11.30 -8.27 -0.43
CA GLU A 142 -11.89 -7.57 -1.57
C GLU A 142 -13.42 -7.66 -1.53
N HIS A 143 -13.96 -8.88 -1.41
CA HIS A 143 -15.41 -9.09 -1.33
C HIS A 143 -16.04 -8.34 -0.14
N ALA A 144 -15.40 -8.37 1.03
CA ALA A 144 -15.87 -7.65 2.21
C ALA A 144 -15.88 -6.12 2.04
N LEU A 145 -15.10 -5.58 1.10
CA LEU A 145 -15.00 -4.15 0.78
C LEU A 145 -15.89 -3.73 -0.40
N GLN A 146 -16.52 -4.65 -1.15
CA GLN A 146 -17.34 -4.32 -2.33
C GLN A 146 -18.48 -3.33 -2.05
N GLY A 147 -19.08 -3.35 -0.86
CA GLY A 147 -20.13 -2.39 -0.48
C GLY A 147 -19.64 -0.96 -0.25
N VAL A 148 -18.32 -0.78 -0.12
CA VAL A 148 -17.65 0.51 0.10
C VAL A 148 -17.08 1.05 -1.21
N PHE A 149 -16.56 0.16 -2.05
CA PHE A 149 -16.00 0.46 -3.36
C PHE A 149 -17.05 0.15 -4.44
N SER A 150 -17.96 1.10 -4.71
CA SER A 150 -18.99 0.92 -5.74
C SER A 150 -18.38 0.98 -7.15
N ARG A 151 -18.79 0.08 -8.05
CA ARG A 151 -18.43 0.16 -9.47
C ARG A 151 -18.88 1.51 -10.05
N GLY A 152 -17.98 2.25 -10.69
CA GLY A 152 -18.25 3.55 -11.32
C GLY A 152 -17.80 4.76 -10.50
N THR A 153 -17.24 4.56 -9.30
CA THR A 153 -16.59 5.61 -8.51
C THR A 153 -15.11 5.21 -8.29
N PRO A 154 -14.17 5.65 -9.14
CA PRO A 154 -12.76 5.30 -9.08
C PRO A 154 -11.98 6.09 -8.03
N ASN A 155 -12.47 7.28 -7.65
CA ASN A 155 -11.83 8.11 -6.64
C ASN A 155 -12.49 7.87 -5.27
N HIS A 156 -11.80 7.08 -4.45
CA HIS A 156 -12.18 6.86 -3.06
C HIS A 156 -11.30 7.72 -2.16
N SER A 157 -11.49 9.03 -2.21
CA SER A 157 -10.79 9.98 -1.33
C SER A 157 -11.03 9.71 0.17
N ASP A 158 -12.08 8.94 0.49
CA ASP A 158 -12.41 8.45 1.82
C ASP A 158 -11.73 7.12 2.18
N SER A 159 -11.03 6.47 1.24
CA SER A 159 -10.22 5.27 1.48
C SER A 159 -8.99 5.65 2.30
N PRO A 160 -8.87 5.15 3.54
CA PRO A 160 -7.76 5.49 4.42
C PRO A 160 -6.43 4.88 4.00
N VAL A 161 -6.41 3.88 3.11
CA VAL A 161 -5.16 3.20 2.70
C VAL A 161 -4.98 3.13 1.18
N LEU A 162 -5.97 2.63 0.44
CA LEU A 162 -5.78 2.26 -0.97
C LEU A 162 -5.94 3.44 -1.93
N GLY A 163 -6.95 4.29 -1.69
CA GLY A 163 -7.34 5.40 -2.55
C GLY A 163 -8.06 5.01 -3.86
N VAL A 164 -8.03 3.73 -4.21
CA VAL A 164 -8.60 3.16 -5.46
C VAL A 164 -9.20 1.77 -5.19
N PRO A 165 -9.98 1.21 -6.14
CA PRO A 165 -10.58 -0.11 -5.97
C PRO A 165 -9.54 -1.17 -5.56
N PRO A 166 -9.84 -2.03 -4.56
CA PRO A 166 -8.90 -3.05 -4.08
C PRO A 166 -8.41 -3.99 -5.17
N ARG A 167 -9.22 -4.18 -6.22
CA ARG A 167 -8.89 -4.99 -7.38
C ARG A 167 -7.52 -4.65 -7.99
N LEU A 168 -7.16 -3.36 -8.07
CA LEU A 168 -5.85 -2.95 -8.57
C LEU A 168 -4.72 -3.62 -7.78
N PHE A 169 -4.82 -3.65 -6.45
CA PHE A 169 -3.78 -4.22 -5.59
C PHE A 169 -3.73 -5.75 -5.69
N LEU A 170 -4.85 -6.41 -5.95
CA LEU A 170 -4.86 -7.85 -6.25
C LEU A 170 -4.17 -8.12 -7.60
N ASP A 171 -4.49 -7.34 -8.62
CA ASP A 171 -3.92 -7.51 -9.96
C ASP A 171 -2.40 -7.23 -9.96
N ILE A 172 -1.90 -6.18 -9.29
CA ILE A 172 -0.43 -5.94 -9.19
C ILE A 172 0.28 -7.06 -8.46
N ARG A 173 -0.36 -7.67 -7.45
CA ARG A 173 0.21 -8.80 -6.71
C ARG A 173 0.40 -9.98 -7.65
N GLU A 174 -0.63 -10.28 -8.41
CA GLU A 174 -0.67 -11.40 -9.34
C GLU A 174 0.30 -11.18 -10.51
N ILE A 175 0.36 -9.97 -11.06
CA ILE A 175 1.35 -9.56 -12.06
C ILE A 175 2.77 -9.72 -11.51
N SER A 176 3.02 -9.30 -10.26
CA SER A 176 4.33 -9.45 -9.62
C SER A 176 4.72 -10.91 -9.46
N LEU A 177 3.78 -11.76 -9.02
CA LEU A 177 4.01 -13.20 -8.88
C LEU A 177 4.27 -13.89 -10.22
N MET A 178 3.49 -13.54 -11.25
CA MET A 178 3.71 -14.04 -12.61
C MET A 178 5.07 -13.60 -13.14
N HIS A 179 5.46 -12.35 -12.93
CA HIS A 179 6.76 -11.81 -13.34
C HIS A 179 7.94 -12.41 -12.56
N MET A 180 7.72 -12.96 -11.35
CA MET A 180 8.76 -13.69 -10.61
C MET A 180 8.91 -15.15 -11.05
N LYS A 181 7.81 -15.78 -11.48
CA LYS A 181 7.75 -17.19 -11.90
C LYS A 181 7.78 -17.35 -13.42
N HIS A 182 8.08 -16.28 -14.16
CA HIS A 182 7.90 -16.23 -15.61
C HIS A 182 8.84 -17.21 -16.36
N ASP A 183 9.89 -17.73 -15.74
CA ASP A 183 10.72 -18.76 -16.39
C ASP A 183 10.07 -20.16 -16.36
N GLU A 184 8.98 -20.37 -15.62
CA GLU A 184 8.39 -21.70 -15.35
C GLU A 184 7.04 -21.94 -16.05
N GLU A 185 6.13 -20.97 -16.13
CA GLU A 185 4.79 -21.18 -16.72
C GLU A 185 4.14 -19.88 -17.23
N TYR A 186 3.98 -19.76 -18.55
CA TYR A 186 3.22 -18.66 -19.17
C TYR A 186 1.78 -19.08 -19.44
N ASN A 187 0.83 -18.32 -18.89
CA ASN A 187 -0.59 -18.50 -19.16
C ASN A 187 -1.16 -17.28 -19.93
N PRO A 188 -1.39 -17.38 -21.26
CA PRO A 188 -1.87 -16.26 -22.07
C PRO A 188 -3.29 -15.81 -21.69
N ILE A 189 -4.15 -16.72 -21.27
CA ILE A 189 -5.53 -16.40 -20.85
C ILE A 189 -5.47 -15.53 -19.59
N HIS A 190 -4.61 -15.91 -18.67
CA HIS A 190 -4.40 -15.20 -17.41
C HIS A 190 -3.80 -13.82 -17.63
N TYR A 191 -2.79 -13.72 -18.50
CA TYR A 191 -2.22 -12.45 -18.95
C TYR A 191 -3.27 -11.50 -19.54
N LEU A 192 -4.09 -11.98 -20.48
CA LEU A 192 -5.12 -11.16 -21.13
C LEU A 192 -6.18 -10.65 -20.16
N ARG A 193 -6.54 -11.47 -19.15
CA ARG A 193 -7.46 -11.05 -18.08
C ARG A 193 -6.88 -9.88 -17.29
N LEU A 194 -5.63 -10.01 -16.82
CA LEU A 194 -4.96 -8.96 -16.04
C LEU A 194 -4.79 -7.68 -16.85
N LEU A 195 -4.42 -7.79 -18.13
CA LEU A 195 -4.33 -6.64 -19.02
C LEU A 195 -5.69 -5.92 -19.16
N SER A 196 -6.76 -6.68 -19.40
CA SER A 196 -8.11 -6.13 -19.50
C SER A 196 -8.58 -5.47 -18.21
N ASP A 197 -8.25 -6.03 -17.05
CA ASP A 197 -8.62 -5.46 -15.75
C ASP A 197 -7.87 -4.14 -15.50
N ILE A 198 -6.57 -4.09 -15.78
CA ILE A 198 -5.74 -2.87 -15.69
C ILE A 198 -6.27 -1.76 -16.62
N GLU A 199 -6.61 -2.09 -17.87
CA GLU A 199 -7.17 -1.13 -18.83
C GLU A 199 -8.56 -0.63 -18.41
N ALA A 200 -9.39 -1.49 -17.82
CA ALA A 200 -10.69 -1.10 -17.31
C ALA A 200 -10.56 -0.11 -16.14
N ILE A 201 -9.66 -0.38 -15.20
CA ILE A 201 -9.39 0.51 -14.04
C ILE A 201 -8.83 1.85 -14.50
N GLU A 202 -7.87 1.85 -15.43
CA GLU A 202 -7.31 3.09 -16.00
C GLU A 202 -8.39 3.94 -16.68
N LYS A 203 -9.24 3.30 -17.50
CA LYS A 203 -10.34 3.99 -18.16
C LYS A 203 -11.32 4.60 -17.16
N GLU A 204 -11.62 3.90 -16.06
CA GLU A 204 -12.48 4.42 -15.00
C GLU A 204 -11.85 5.66 -14.34
N LEU A 205 -10.57 5.59 -13.98
CA LEU A 205 -9.82 6.71 -13.39
C LEU A 205 -9.79 7.94 -14.32
N LEU A 206 -9.54 7.75 -15.62
CA LEU A 206 -9.49 8.84 -16.60
C LEU A 206 -10.87 9.42 -16.93
N ALA A 207 -11.92 8.61 -16.95
CA ALA A 207 -13.28 9.09 -17.22
C ALA A 207 -13.73 10.12 -16.18
N ASN A 208 -13.31 9.94 -14.93
CA ASN A 208 -13.73 10.79 -13.83
C ASN A 208 -12.93 12.09 -13.69
N CYS A 209 -11.76 12.18 -14.32
CA CYS A 209 -11.00 13.42 -14.42
C CYS A 209 -11.66 14.44 -15.37
N ASN A 210 -12.39 13.95 -16.38
CA ASN A 210 -12.97 14.77 -17.44
C ASN A 210 -14.40 15.24 -17.15
N SER A 211 -14.97 14.85 -16.00
CA SER A 211 -16.38 15.09 -15.65
C SER A 211 -16.63 16.31 -14.75
N ASP A 212 -15.66 17.19 -14.54
CA ASP A 212 -15.87 18.47 -13.83
C ASP A 212 -15.72 19.69 -14.78
N PRO A 213 -16.80 20.14 -15.45
CA PRO A 213 -16.72 21.19 -16.46
C PRO A 213 -16.98 22.61 -15.93
N ASN A 214 -17.09 22.84 -14.60
CA ASN A 214 -17.47 24.16 -14.07
C ASN A 214 -16.70 24.59 -12.81
N GLY A 215 -15.63 25.36 -12.99
CA GLY A 215 -15.16 26.31 -11.96
C GLY A 215 -13.75 26.85 -12.18
N PRO A 216 -13.55 28.19 -12.29
CA PRO A 216 -12.22 28.76 -12.17
C PRO A 216 -11.78 28.68 -10.70
N ILE A 217 -10.68 27.97 -10.45
CA ILE A 217 -10.09 27.79 -9.12
C ILE A 217 -9.47 29.13 -8.69
N SER A 218 -10.18 29.86 -7.81
CA SER A 218 -9.62 31.00 -7.09
C SER A 218 -9.11 30.51 -5.74
N VAL A 219 -7.80 30.56 -5.56
CA VAL A 219 -7.13 30.26 -4.28
C VAL A 219 -7.21 31.52 -3.42
N ASP A 220 -8.17 31.58 -2.50
CA ASP A 220 -8.19 32.63 -1.48
C ASP A 220 -7.59 32.09 -0.17
N LEU A 221 -6.31 32.39 0.03
CA LEU A 221 -5.52 32.05 1.21
C LEU A 221 -5.67 33.17 2.24
N THR A 222 -6.65 33.12 3.15
CA THR A 222 -6.55 33.78 4.47
C THR A 222 -7.65 33.36 5.45
N VAL A 223 -7.34 32.51 6.44
CA VAL A 223 -7.86 32.60 7.83
C VAL A 223 -6.88 31.91 8.79
N PRO A 224 -6.47 32.53 9.93
CA PRO A 224 -5.49 31.98 10.85
C PRO A 224 -6.07 30.94 11.82
N ALA A 225 -5.18 30.04 12.26
CA ALA A 225 -5.40 28.95 13.21
C ALA A 225 -5.83 29.42 14.60
N ILE A 226 -6.59 28.59 15.32
CA ILE A 226 -6.35 28.11 16.69
C ILE A 226 -7.53 27.20 17.11
N ASN A 227 -7.20 26.06 17.73
CA ASN A 227 -8.06 25.01 18.30
C ASN A 227 -8.67 23.97 17.33
N ARG A 228 -7.91 22.91 17.00
CA ARG A 228 -8.49 21.63 16.58
C ARG A 228 -7.88 20.46 17.33
N LEU A 229 -8.68 19.92 18.25
CA LEU A 229 -8.62 18.53 18.69
C LEU A 229 -8.73 17.63 17.45
N ALA A 230 -7.94 16.56 17.38
CA ALA A 230 -7.78 15.60 16.26
C ALA A 230 -9.10 15.17 15.58
N THR A 231 -9.59 16.03 14.71
CA THR A 231 -10.64 15.78 13.73
C THR A 231 -9.94 15.92 12.39
N TYR A 232 -9.95 14.84 11.61
CA TYR A 232 -9.48 14.85 10.22
C TYR A 232 -9.98 16.11 9.55
N GLY A 233 -9.06 17.05 9.30
CA GLY A 233 -9.41 18.31 8.67
C GLY A 233 -9.98 18.07 7.27
N PRO A 234 -10.72 19.03 6.71
CA PRO A 234 -11.05 18.99 5.29
C PRO A 234 -9.72 19.06 4.53
N ARG A 235 -9.32 17.92 3.96
CA ARG A 235 -8.14 17.78 3.11
C ARG A 235 -8.37 18.68 1.89
N PRO A 236 -7.39 19.53 1.49
CA PRO A 236 -7.55 20.32 0.28
C PRO A 236 -7.85 19.39 -0.89
N CYS A 237 -8.93 19.66 -1.61
CA CYS A 237 -9.19 19.04 -2.91
C CYS A 237 -8.07 19.47 -3.87
N ALA A 238 -6.96 18.74 -3.86
CA ALA A 238 -6.03 18.70 -4.97
C ALA A 238 -6.43 17.47 -5.80
N SER A 239 -7.32 17.69 -6.76
CA SER A 239 -7.87 16.65 -7.65
C SER A 239 -6.79 15.87 -8.42
N ASP A 240 -5.59 16.44 -8.56
CA ASP A 240 -4.55 15.89 -9.42
C ASP A 240 -3.51 15.05 -8.65
N THR A 241 -3.20 15.43 -7.41
CA THR A 241 -2.14 14.80 -6.61
C THR A 241 -2.52 13.39 -6.15
N PHE A 242 -3.80 13.14 -5.87
CA PHE A 242 -4.28 11.84 -5.40
C PHE A 242 -4.22 10.74 -6.47
N LEU A 243 -4.20 11.13 -7.74
CA LEU A 243 -4.19 10.19 -8.87
C LEU A 243 -2.78 9.73 -9.28
N LEU A 244 -1.73 10.44 -8.85
CA LEU A 244 -0.36 10.11 -9.21
C LEU A 244 0.05 8.71 -8.75
N GLY A 245 -0.31 8.35 -7.52
CA GLY A 245 -0.05 7.03 -6.95
C GLY A 245 -0.68 5.89 -7.76
N PRO A 246 -2.01 5.87 -7.92
CA PRO A 246 -2.68 4.89 -8.76
C PRO A 246 -2.18 4.84 -10.21
N GLN A 247 -1.90 5.99 -10.83
CA GLN A 247 -1.32 6.05 -12.17
C GLN A 247 0.05 5.37 -12.24
N LEU A 248 0.91 5.61 -11.25
CA LEU A 248 2.20 4.93 -11.14
C LEU A 248 2.04 3.40 -11.03
N TYR A 249 1.07 2.92 -10.22
CA TYR A 249 0.78 1.48 -10.15
C TYR A 249 0.32 0.90 -11.49
N LEU A 250 -0.55 1.60 -12.22
CA LEU A 250 -1.02 1.16 -13.54
C LEU A 250 0.10 1.13 -14.58
N VAL A 251 0.91 2.18 -14.66
CA VAL A 251 2.05 2.23 -15.59
C VAL A 251 3.06 1.13 -15.26
N SER A 252 3.41 0.95 -13.98
CA SER A 252 4.33 -0.11 -13.57
C SER A 252 3.78 -1.52 -13.81
N ALA A 253 2.47 -1.73 -13.63
CA ALA A 253 1.81 -2.99 -14.00
C ALA A 253 1.92 -3.26 -15.51
N LYS A 254 1.64 -2.25 -16.35
CA LYS A 254 1.79 -2.34 -17.81
C LYS A 254 3.23 -2.61 -18.23
N ILE A 255 4.23 -2.04 -17.56
CA ILE A 255 5.65 -2.33 -17.81
C ILE A 255 5.94 -3.82 -17.59
N LEU A 256 5.54 -4.38 -16.45
CA LEU A 256 5.76 -5.81 -16.17
C LEU A 256 5.02 -6.73 -17.18
N LEU A 257 3.77 -6.40 -17.50
CA LEU A 257 3.00 -7.13 -18.52
C LEU A 257 3.68 -7.07 -19.90
N THR A 258 4.14 -5.89 -20.30
CA THR A 258 4.87 -5.65 -21.56
C THR A 258 6.16 -6.46 -21.62
N ASP A 259 6.97 -6.48 -20.55
CA ASP A 259 8.19 -7.29 -20.46
C ASP A 259 7.89 -8.79 -20.60
N MET A 260 6.85 -9.28 -19.93
CA MET A 260 6.42 -10.68 -20.08
C MET A 260 6.00 -10.98 -21.54
N SER A 261 5.16 -10.13 -22.14
CA SER A 261 4.68 -10.30 -23.53
C SER A 261 5.82 -10.37 -24.55
N GLN A 262 6.81 -9.49 -24.44
CA GLN A 262 7.93 -9.41 -25.38
C GLN A 262 8.78 -10.69 -25.36
N ARG A 263 8.96 -11.31 -24.19
CA ARG A 263 9.76 -12.53 -24.04
C ARG A 263 9.12 -13.77 -24.65
N TYR A 264 7.79 -13.83 -24.75
CA TYR A 264 7.08 -14.93 -25.41
C TYR A 264 6.76 -14.68 -26.88
N ASN A 265 7.34 -13.64 -27.50
CA ASN A 265 7.08 -13.24 -28.88
C ASN A 265 5.59 -12.98 -29.18
N HIS A 266 4.82 -12.55 -28.18
CA HIS A 266 3.44 -12.11 -28.38
C HIS A 266 3.41 -10.65 -28.81
N MET A 267 2.37 -10.25 -29.57
CA MET A 267 2.19 -8.84 -29.92
C MET A 267 2.08 -8.03 -28.64
N CYS A 268 3.03 -7.12 -28.45
CA CYS A 268 3.03 -6.21 -27.34
C CYS A 268 1.94 -5.16 -27.56
N SER A 269 1.09 -4.93 -26.56
CA SER A 269 0.06 -3.90 -26.63
C SER A 269 0.62 -2.49 -26.44
N TYR A 270 1.84 -2.35 -25.91
CA TYR A 270 2.44 -1.07 -25.53
C TYR A 270 3.90 -0.94 -25.95
N ASP A 271 4.35 0.29 -26.17
CA ASP A 271 5.78 0.60 -26.29
C ASP A 271 6.41 0.70 -24.90
N MET A 272 7.37 -0.18 -24.62
CA MET A 272 8.12 -0.19 -23.35
C MET A 272 8.80 1.15 -23.07
N HIS A 273 9.37 1.80 -24.09
CA HIS A 273 10.05 3.08 -23.91
C HIS A 273 9.09 4.21 -23.53
N GLU A 274 7.88 4.18 -24.09
CA GLU A 274 6.83 5.14 -23.76
C GLU A 274 6.33 4.94 -22.32
N LEU A 275 6.07 3.69 -21.91
CA LEU A 275 5.64 3.37 -20.55
C LEU A 275 6.68 3.79 -19.50
N VAL A 276 7.97 3.48 -19.72
CA VAL A 276 9.03 3.90 -18.81
C VAL A 276 9.12 5.42 -18.76
N ARG A 277 9.05 6.11 -19.91
CA ARG A 277 9.08 7.58 -19.95
C ARG A 277 7.92 8.19 -19.16
N GLU A 278 6.72 7.65 -19.32
CA GLU A 278 5.54 8.11 -18.60
C GLU A 278 5.68 7.87 -17.09
N GLY A 279 6.16 6.70 -16.67
CA GLY A 279 6.44 6.42 -15.27
C GLY A 279 7.46 7.38 -14.66
N MET A 280 8.54 7.69 -15.38
CA MET A 280 9.52 8.68 -14.95
C MET A 280 8.92 10.09 -14.82
N ARG A 281 8.04 10.49 -15.75
CA ARG A 281 7.31 11.76 -15.68
C ARG A 281 6.43 11.84 -14.44
N LEU A 282 5.74 10.75 -14.10
CA LEU A 282 4.90 10.66 -12.90
C LEU A 282 5.75 10.74 -11.61
N VAL A 283 6.91 10.08 -11.56
CA VAL A 283 7.85 10.16 -10.43
C VAL A 283 8.35 11.60 -10.22
N ASP A 284 8.66 12.32 -11.30
CA ASP A 284 9.13 13.71 -11.23
C ASP A 284 8.08 14.65 -10.61
N GLN A 285 6.80 14.35 -10.80
CA GLN A 285 5.68 15.11 -10.23
C GLN A 285 5.42 14.80 -8.75
N LEU A 286 6.03 13.75 -8.19
CA LEU A 286 5.85 13.42 -6.77
C LEU A 286 6.44 14.53 -5.89
N GLN A 287 5.65 14.94 -4.90
CA GLN A 287 5.98 15.91 -3.86
C GLN A 287 5.96 15.22 -2.49
N PRO A 288 7.10 14.71 -2.00
CA PRO A 288 7.18 13.98 -0.73
C PRO A 288 6.61 14.70 0.50
N SER A 289 6.50 16.04 0.45
CA SER A 289 5.93 16.86 1.50
C SER A 289 4.39 16.84 1.58
N VAL A 290 3.69 16.46 0.51
CA VAL A 290 2.22 16.48 0.45
C VAL A 290 1.62 15.17 -0.05
N ASP A 291 2.44 14.36 -0.73
CA ASP A 291 2.07 13.05 -1.24
C ASP A 291 1.90 12.02 -0.12
N TYR A 292 1.40 10.87 -0.52
CA TYR A 292 1.16 9.75 0.38
C TYR A 292 2.47 9.22 1.01
N TYR A 293 2.38 8.36 2.02
CA TYR A 293 3.57 7.87 2.72
C TYR A 293 4.54 7.14 1.75
N ALA A 294 5.85 7.28 1.97
CA ALA A 294 6.91 6.81 1.08
C ALA A 294 6.75 5.34 0.62
N GLU A 295 6.35 4.47 1.54
CA GLU A 295 6.15 3.03 1.28
C GLU A 295 5.10 2.74 0.19
N TYR A 296 4.15 3.66 -0.05
CA TYR A 296 3.17 3.56 -1.12
C TYR A 296 3.79 3.60 -2.51
N TYR A 297 4.90 4.32 -2.67
CA TYR A 297 5.58 4.46 -3.95
C TYR A 297 6.71 3.46 -4.15
N SER A 298 7.04 2.65 -3.13
CA SER A 298 8.15 1.70 -3.18
C SER A 298 8.02 0.69 -4.33
N TRP A 299 6.85 0.08 -4.51
CA TRP A 299 6.62 -0.91 -5.57
C TRP A 299 6.76 -0.32 -6.98
N PRO A 300 6.06 0.78 -7.35
CA PRO A 300 6.21 1.32 -8.69
C PRO A 300 7.62 1.87 -8.97
N ILE A 301 8.29 2.47 -7.97
CA ILE A 301 9.69 2.90 -8.10
C ILE A 301 10.61 1.71 -8.33
N HIS A 302 10.42 0.59 -7.62
CA HIS A 302 11.19 -0.64 -7.82
C HIS A 302 11.05 -1.18 -9.24
N VAL A 303 9.82 -1.22 -9.76
CA VAL A 303 9.57 -1.63 -11.15
C VAL A 303 10.31 -0.71 -12.12
N LEU A 304 10.14 0.60 -12.01
CA LEU A 304 10.80 1.57 -12.90
C LEU A 304 12.34 1.46 -12.86
N ALA A 305 12.91 1.29 -11.66
CA ALA A 305 14.35 1.11 -11.48
C ALA A 305 14.93 -0.08 -12.26
N ARG A 306 14.12 -1.12 -12.50
CA ARG A 306 14.52 -2.30 -13.28
C ARG A 306 14.59 -2.04 -14.79
N PHE A 307 13.75 -1.14 -15.31
CA PHE A 307 13.59 -0.91 -16.76
C PHE A 307 14.22 0.40 -17.24
N VAL A 308 14.56 1.31 -16.33
CA VAL A 308 15.24 2.55 -16.70
C VAL A 308 16.68 2.30 -17.16
N SER A 309 16.98 2.73 -18.38
CA SER A 309 18.29 2.56 -19.01
C SER A 309 19.18 3.79 -18.90
N SER A 310 18.60 4.98 -18.74
CA SER A 310 19.35 6.23 -18.66
C SER A 310 19.91 6.47 -17.26
N GLN A 311 21.14 6.99 -17.17
CA GLN A 311 21.73 7.37 -15.88
C GLN A 311 20.90 8.45 -15.19
N HIS A 312 20.47 9.47 -15.94
CA HIS A 312 19.62 10.54 -15.43
C HIS A 312 18.33 10.02 -14.79
N GLY A 313 17.68 9.01 -15.38
CA GLY A 313 16.48 8.42 -14.80
C GLY A 313 16.77 7.65 -13.51
N ARG A 314 17.92 6.97 -13.40
CA ARG A 314 18.35 6.33 -12.15
C ARG A 314 18.62 7.36 -11.05
N ASP A 315 19.31 8.45 -11.40
CA ASP A 315 19.61 9.54 -10.49
C ASP A 315 18.31 10.19 -9.97
N LEU A 316 17.32 10.38 -10.85
CA LEU A 316 16.00 10.91 -10.48
C LEU A 316 15.26 9.98 -9.49
N LEU A 317 15.23 8.67 -9.74
CA LEU A 317 14.60 7.72 -8.81
C LEU A 317 15.29 7.73 -7.44
N LEU A 318 16.62 7.75 -7.41
CA LEU A 318 17.39 7.81 -6.17
C LEU A 318 17.15 9.11 -5.41
N ALA A 319 17.17 10.24 -6.11
CA ALA A 319 16.87 11.55 -5.53
C ALA A 319 15.46 11.55 -4.92
N LYS A 320 14.45 11.04 -5.62
CA LYS A 320 13.08 11.01 -5.11
C LYS A 320 12.94 10.10 -3.88
N VAL A 321 13.57 8.93 -3.88
CA VAL A 321 13.60 8.04 -2.70
C VAL A 321 14.27 8.74 -1.51
N GLN A 322 15.36 9.47 -1.75
CA GLN A 322 16.03 10.25 -0.71
C GLN A 322 15.15 11.38 -0.18
N GLU A 323 14.45 12.12 -1.04
CA GLU A 323 13.50 13.17 -0.62
C GLU A 323 12.38 12.60 0.25
N PHE A 324 11.82 11.43 -0.10
CA PHE A 324 10.85 10.73 0.74
C PHE A 324 11.42 10.31 2.10
N TRP A 325 12.66 9.83 2.12
CA TRP A 325 13.35 9.48 3.35
C TRP A 325 13.61 10.72 4.23
N GLU A 326 14.00 11.83 3.62
CA GLU A 326 14.25 13.08 4.33
C GLU A 326 12.96 13.67 4.92
N GLU A 327 11.88 13.77 4.15
CA GLU A 327 10.60 14.27 4.67
C GLU A 327 10.04 13.42 5.81
N THR A 328 10.23 12.09 5.77
CA THR A 328 9.80 11.19 6.85
C THR A 328 10.72 11.27 8.07
N SER A 329 12.02 11.52 7.89
CA SER A 329 13.02 11.56 8.98
C SER A 329 13.22 12.94 9.60
N PHE A 330 12.86 14.04 8.93
CA PHE A 330 13.18 15.42 9.37
C PHE A 330 11.97 16.26 9.80
N ARG A 331 10.73 15.83 9.57
CA ARG A 331 9.50 16.57 9.95
C ARG A 331 9.23 16.79 11.44
N GLY A 332 10.18 16.48 12.33
CA GLY A 332 10.10 16.80 13.76
C GLY A 332 10.74 18.12 14.17
N ALA A 333 11.35 18.88 13.25
CA ALA A 333 12.29 19.97 13.60
C ALA A 333 11.75 21.41 13.51
N ASP A 334 10.57 21.64 12.91
CA ASP A 334 10.09 23.01 12.61
C ASP A 334 8.75 23.38 13.30
N GLU A 335 8.40 22.76 14.44
CA GLU A 335 7.33 23.24 15.34
C GLU A 335 7.83 23.56 16.75
#